data_AF-A0A1Y1QNF1-F1
#
_entry.id   AF-A0A1Y1QNF1-F1
#
_cell.length_a   1.000
_cell.length_b   1.000
_cell.length_c   1.000
_cell.angle_alpha   90.00
_cell.angle_beta   90.00
_cell.angle_gamma   90.00
#
_symmetry.space_group_name_H-M   'P 1'
#
loop_
_entity.id
_entity.type
_entity.pdbx_description
1 polymer ?
#
loop_
_entity_poly.entity_id
_entity_poly.type
_entity_poly.pdbx_seq_one_letter_code
_entity_poly.pdbx_strand_id
1 'polypeptide(L)'
;MYLKEEWHVRKIILEAALDVLSDGQNHTARQIISQLEKKNINAPKNLVNSVLFSEGRRYVTYNKSSFFYQLRSVDESEIEYHKDVVKNSSVEIIDNNCNAIKAKYIGKNDEFIFTSKKSTSPAFFDVFVKGKTIEVSLNESHPLFSNLNELLFNSIGDKSHNANLMARRTIDLIMVAWAKHESEQPDGVRKNKAEEARIDWGKNARDIIFSELTQDVE
;
A
#
# COMPACT_ATOMS: atom_id res chain seq x y z
N MET A 1 -15.03 1.46 -19.37
CA MET A 1 -16.08 1.59 -18.32
C MET A 1 -16.40 0.26 -17.62
N TYR A 2 -16.46 -0.88 -18.33
CA TYR A 2 -16.80 -2.21 -17.78
C TYR A 2 -15.87 -2.81 -16.70
N LEU A 3 -14.58 -2.46 -16.68
CA LEU A 3 -13.60 -3.08 -15.75
C LEU A 3 -13.73 -2.63 -14.29
N LYS A 4 -14.25 -1.41 -14.03
CA LYS A 4 -14.40 -0.91 -12.65
C LYS A 4 -15.54 -1.62 -11.91
N GLU A 5 -16.65 -1.90 -12.59
CA GLU A 5 -17.80 -2.60 -11.98
C GLU A 5 -17.46 -4.06 -11.65
N GLU A 6 -16.74 -4.75 -12.53
CA GLU A 6 -16.35 -6.15 -12.33
C GLU A 6 -15.40 -6.32 -11.12
N TRP A 7 -14.44 -5.40 -10.95
CA TRP A 7 -13.52 -5.44 -9.81
C TRP A 7 -14.24 -5.25 -8.45
N HIS A 8 -15.20 -4.32 -8.37
CA HIS A 8 -15.95 -4.08 -7.14
C HIS A 8 -16.78 -5.30 -6.73
N VAL A 9 -17.44 -5.96 -7.68
CA VAL A 9 -18.21 -7.17 -7.44
C VAL A 9 -17.34 -8.31 -6.92
N ARG A 10 -16.16 -8.53 -7.53
CA ARG A 10 -15.20 -9.57 -7.09
C ARG A 10 -14.69 -9.32 -5.68
N LYS A 11 -14.40 -8.06 -5.33
CA LYS A 11 -13.94 -7.68 -3.99
C LYS A 11 -14.99 -7.94 -2.91
N ILE A 12 -16.24 -7.55 -3.17
CA ILE A 12 -17.37 -7.80 -2.24
C ILE A 12 -17.55 -9.30 -2.00
N ILE A 13 -17.47 -10.10 -3.07
CA ILE A 13 -17.57 -11.57 -2.97
C ILE A 13 -16.42 -12.13 -2.13
N LEU A 14 -15.19 -11.65 -2.31
CA LEU A 14 -14.04 -12.10 -1.53
C LEU A 14 -14.22 -11.81 -0.03
N GLU A 15 -14.51 -10.55 0.32
CA GLU A 15 -14.67 -10.13 1.72
C GLU A 15 -15.78 -10.91 2.42
N ALA A 16 -16.92 -11.08 1.75
CA ALA A 16 -18.04 -11.82 2.31
C ALA A 16 -17.76 -13.33 2.41
N ALA A 17 -16.99 -13.91 1.49
CA ALA A 17 -16.59 -15.31 1.56
C ALA A 17 -15.56 -15.56 2.68
N LEU A 18 -14.64 -14.62 2.92
CA LEU A 18 -13.69 -14.70 4.04
C LEU A 18 -14.40 -14.59 5.39
N ASP A 19 -15.42 -13.75 5.49
CA ASP A 19 -16.27 -13.65 6.69
C ASP A 19 -16.97 -14.98 6.99
N VAL A 20 -17.48 -15.69 5.98
CA VAL A 20 -18.07 -17.03 6.15
C VAL A 20 -17.05 -18.04 6.65
N LEU A 21 -15.81 -17.98 6.15
CA LEU A 21 -14.72 -18.89 6.54
C LEU A 21 -14.08 -18.53 7.90
N SER A 22 -14.44 -17.38 8.48
CA SER A 22 -13.90 -16.92 9.77
C SER A 22 -14.47 -17.69 10.98
N ASP A 23 -15.53 -18.48 10.78
CA ASP A 23 -16.10 -19.38 11.79
C ASP A 23 -15.20 -20.59 12.10
N GLY A 24 -14.06 -20.72 11.41
CA GLY A 24 -13.08 -21.79 11.59
C GLY A 24 -13.54 -23.13 11.00
N GLN A 25 -14.69 -23.18 10.33
CA GLN A 25 -15.20 -24.38 9.69
C GLN A 25 -14.80 -24.46 8.22
N ASN A 26 -14.83 -25.68 7.68
CA ASN A 26 -14.58 -25.95 6.28
C ASN A 26 -15.87 -25.77 5.48
N HIS A 27 -15.85 -24.91 4.45
CA HIS A 27 -17.02 -24.64 3.61
C HIS A 27 -16.75 -24.97 2.15
N THR A 28 -17.67 -25.68 1.52
CA THR A 28 -17.68 -25.83 0.05
C THR A 28 -18.10 -24.52 -0.60
N ALA A 29 -17.76 -24.33 -1.88
CA ALA A 29 -18.24 -23.17 -2.66
C ALA A 29 -19.77 -23.00 -2.58
N ARG A 30 -20.53 -24.10 -2.56
CA ARG A 30 -22.00 -24.06 -2.46
C ARG A 30 -22.48 -23.55 -1.10
N GLN A 31 -21.83 -23.96 -0.01
CA GLN A 31 -22.15 -23.47 1.33
C GLN A 31 -21.81 -21.99 1.46
N ILE A 32 -20.67 -21.56 0.93
CA ILE A 32 -20.29 -20.14 0.88
C ILE A 32 -21.36 -19.35 0.13
N ILE A 33 -21.75 -19.78 -1.07
CA ILE A 33 -22.82 -19.12 -1.85
C ILE A 33 -24.13 -19.03 -1.07
N SER A 34 -24.56 -20.10 -0.41
CA SER A 34 -25.80 -20.07 0.39
C SER A 34 -25.73 -19.04 1.53
N GLN A 35 -24.56 -18.83 2.12
CA GLN A 35 -24.37 -17.78 3.13
C GLN A 35 -24.28 -16.38 2.51
N LEU A 36 -23.71 -16.24 1.30
CA LEU A 36 -23.70 -14.99 0.54
C LEU A 36 -25.11 -14.55 0.12
N GLU A 37 -25.95 -15.50 -0.31
CA GLU A 37 -27.35 -15.26 -0.70
C GLU A 37 -28.17 -14.72 0.48
N LYS A 38 -27.96 -15.26 1.70
CA LYS A 38 -28.58 -14.71 2.92
C LYS A 38 -28.18 -13.27 3.21
N LYS A 39 -27.04 -12.82 2.69
CA LYS A 39 -26.54 -11.44 2.77
C LYS A 39 -26.91 -10.60 1.54
N ASN A 40 -27.85 -11.06 0.70
CA ASN A 40 -28.25 -10.44 -0.56
C ASN A 40 -27.09 -10.29 -1.58
N ILE A 41 -26.05 -11.12 -1.49
CA ILE A 41 -24.95 -11.17 -2.46
C ILE A 41 -25.19 -12.36 -3.38
N ASN A 42 -25.68 -12.10 -4.59
CA ASN A 42 -25.88 -13.15 -5.59
C ASN A 42 -24.62 -13.32 -6.43
N ALA A 43 -23.99 -14.50 -6.35
CA ALA A 43 -22.79 -14.81 -7.11
C ALA A 43 -22.81 -16.27 -7.61
N PRO A 44 -22.57 -16.52 -8.91
CA PRO A 44 -22.52 -17.88 -9.42
C PRO A 44 -21.30 -18.62 -8.86
N LYS A 45 -21.42 -19.94 -8.72
CA LYS A 45 -20.35 -20.81 -8.17
C LYS A 45 -19.00 -20.63 -8.86
N ASN A 46 -19.01 -20.43 -10.18
CA ASN A 46 -17.78 -20.25 -10.96
C ASN A 46 -17.07 -18.94 -10.59
N LEU A 47 -17.83 -17.87 -10.30
CA LEU A 47 -17.28 -16.60 -9.87
C LEU A 47 -16.70 -16.69 -8.47
N VAL A 48 -17.41 -17.32 -7.52
CA VAL A 48 -16.90 -17.54 -6.15
C VAL A 48 -15.62 -18.38 -6.17
N ASN A 49 -15.60 -19.46 -6.96
CA ASN A 49 -14.40 -20.27 -7.13
C ASN A 49 -13.25 -19.48 -7.76
N SER A 50 -13.53 -18.71 -8.82
CA SER A 50 -12.54 -17.85 -9.46
C SER A 50 -11.97 -16.87 -8.44
N VAL A 51 -12.82 -16.18 -7.69
CA VAL A 51 -12.42 -15.16 -6.71
C VAL A 51 -11.58 -15.74 -5.58
N LEU A 52 -12.01 -16.86 -4.99
CA LEU A 52 -11.24 -17.53 -3.94
C LEU A 52 -9.90 -18.08 -4.45
N PHE A 53 -9.84 -18.48 -5.72
CA PHE A 53 -8.63 -19.02 -6.33
C PHE A 53 -7.62 -17.94 -6.76
N SER A 54 -8.07 -16.84 -7.35
CA SER A 54 -7.18 -15.77 -7.82
C SER A 54 -6.88 -14.75 -6.73
N GLU A 55 -7.91 -14.10 -6.18
CA GLU A 55 -7.74 -13.05 -5.17
C GLU A 55 -7.63 -13.62 -3.74
N GLY A 56 -8.32 -14.73 -3.46
CA GLY A 56 -8.35 -15.38 -2.15
C GLY A 56 -7.15 -16.27 -1.83
N ARG A 57 -6.25 -16.53 -2.78
CA ARG A 57 -5.15 -17.52 -2.67
C ARG A 57 -4.26 -17.32 -1.44
N ARG A 58 -4.12 -16.08 -0.97
CA ARG A 58 -3.32 -15.73 0.21
C ARG A 58 -4.00 -16.08 1.53
N TYR A 59 -5.33 -16.18 1.53
CA TYR A 59 -6.16 -16.31 2.73
C TYR A 59 -6.76 -17.70 2.89
N VAL A 60 -7.00 -18.42 1.79
CA VAL A 60 -7.70 -19.70 1.81
C VAL A 60 -6.89 -20.83 1.18
N THR A 61 -7.01 -22.03 1.74
CA THR A 61 -6.58 -23.28 1.12
C THR A 61 -7.79 -23.98 0.53
N TYR A 62 -7.61 -24.54 -0.68
CA TYR A 62 -8.61 -25.35 -1.33
C TYR A 62 -8.18 -26.82 -1.31
N ASN A 63 -8.98 -27.68 -0.69
CA ASN A 63 -8.76 -29.11 -0.68
C ASN A 63 -9.48 -29.75 -1.88
N LYS A 64 -8.71 -30.27 -2.85
CA LYS A 64 -9.25 -30.88 -4.07
C LYS A 64 -10.02 -32.18 -3.82
N SER A 65 -9.69 -32.93 -2.76
CA SER A 65 -10.31 -34.22 -2.45
C SER A 65 -11.69 -34.06 -1.81
N SER A 66 -11.88 -32.99 -1.05
CA SER A 66 -13.12 -32.72 -0.30
C SER A 66 -13.90 -31.51 -0.80
N PHE A 67 -13.37 -30.78 -1.79
CA PHE A 67 -13.92 -29.55 -2.37
C PHE A 67 -14.18 -28.42 -1.35
N PHE A 68 -13.55 -28.49 -0.18
CA PHE A 68 -13.66 -27.49 0.87
C PHE A 68 -12.64 -26.37 0.68
N TYR A 69 -13.08 -25.16 0.99
CA TYR A 69 -12.23 -24.05 1.34
C TYR A 69 -12.07 -24.00 2.85
N GLN A 70 -10.86 -23.72 3.28
CA GLN A 70 -10.52 -23.47 4.67
C GLN A 70 -9.71 -22.18 4.72
N LEU A 71 -9.92 -21.37 5.76
CA LEU A 71 -9.01 -20.27 6.02
C LEU A 71 -7.64 -20.87 6.34
N ARG A 72 -6.57 -20.37 5.71
CA ARG A 72 -5.22 -20.77 6.11
C ARG A 72 -5.06 -20.43 7.60
N SER A 73 -4.75 -21.44 8.42
CA SER A 73 -4.15 -21.19 9.72
C SER A 73 -2.84 -20.49 9.45
N VAL A 74 -2.82 -19.19 9.68
CA VAL A 74 -1.61 -18.42 9.43
C VAL A 74 -0.63 -18.84 10.49
N ASP A 75 0.42 -19.58 10.08
CA ASP A 75 1.54 -19.89 10.95
C ASP A 75 2.06 -18.54 11.47
N GLU A 76 2.07 -18.37 12.80
CA GLU A 76 2.43 -17.11 13.44
C GLU A 76 3.82 -16.64 13.02
N SER A 77 4.68 -17.54 12.52
CA SER A 77 6.02 -17.27 12.00
C SER A 77 6.08 -16.53 10.64
N GLU A 78 5.18 -16.80 9.69
CA GLU A 78 5.08 -16.01 8.44
C GLU A 78 4.43 -14.65 8.71
N ILE A 79 3.53 -14.63 9.69
CA ILE A 79 2.98 -13.38 10.23
C ILE A 79 4.03 -12.59 11.00
N GLU A 80 4.99 -13.19 11.69
CA GLU A 80 5.97 -12.48 12.53
C GLU A 80 7.03 -11.77 11.69
N TYR A 81 7.44 -12.32 10.55
CA TYR A 81 8.28 -11.58 9.59
C TYR A 81 7.57 -10.34 9.01
N HIS A 82 6.23 -10.33 9.00
CA HIS A 82 5.44 -9.19 8.49
C HIS A 82 4.85 -8.32 9.61
N LYS A 83 4.58 -8.85 10.80
CA LYS A 83 4.13 -8.12 11.98
C LYS A 83 5.29 -7.47 12.70
N ASP A 84 6.53 -7.96 12.66
CA ASP A 84 7.66 -7.19 13.19
C ASP A 84 7.98 -5.96 12.34
N VAL A 85 7.68 -6.01 11.03
CA VAL A 85 7.77 -4.84 10.14
C VAL A 85 6.54 -3.92 10.27
N VAL A 86 5.37 -4.47 10.61
CA VAL A 86 4.06 -3.77 10.64
C VAL A 86 3.59 -3.35 12.05
N LYS A 87 4.08 -3.95 13.14
CA LYS A 87 3.86 -3.52 14.54
C LYS A 87 4.95 -2.58 15.04
N ASN A 88 6.19 -2.67 14.54
CA ASN A 88 7.24 -1.71 14.91
C ASN A 88 7.17 -0.41 14.08
N SER A 89 6.34 -0.35 13.04
CA SER A 89 6.00 0.89 12.35
C SER A 89 4.99 1.70 13.17
N SER A 90 5.43 2.22 14.32
CA SER A 90 4.70 3.26 15.06
C SER A 90 4.81 4.57 14.30
N VAL A 91 3.83 4.85 13.44
CA VAL A 91 3.67 6.19 12.84
C VAL A 91 3.18 7.14 13.92
N GLU A 92 4.12 7.75 14.64
CA GLU A 92 3.84 8.86 15.52
C GLU A 92 3.78 10.14 14.67
N ILE A 93 2.62 10.81 14.68
CA ILE A 93 2.46 12.15 14.13
C ILE A 93 2.99 13.11 15.18
N ILE A 94 4.20 13.64 14.96
CA ILE A 94 4.93 14.38 16.01
C ILE A 94 4.45 15.84 16.10
N ASP A 95 3.89 16.42 15.03
CA ASP A 95 3.35 17.77 15.04
C ASP A 95 2.43 18.03 13.84
N ASN A 96 1.24 18.60 14.08
CA ASN A 96 0.30 19.04 13.03
C ASN A 96 0.42 20.55 12.74
N ASN A 97 1.23 21.29 13.51
CA ASN A 97 1.32 22.76 13.43
C ASN A 97 2.60 23.27 12.73
N CYS A 98 3.54 22.40 12.39
CA CYS A 98 4.67 22.77 11.55
C CYS A 98 4.33 22.40 10.10
N ASN A 99 4.74 23.22 9.13
CA ASN A 99 4.62 22.98 7.67
C ASN A 99 5.33 21.69 7.17
N ALA A 100 5.62 20.74 8.04
CA ALA A 100 6.22 19.44 7.78
C ALA A 100 5.52 18.43 8.70
N ILE A 101 4.64 17.62 8.12
CA ILE A 101 3.98 16.55 8.85
C ILE A 101 5.02 15.46 9.07
N LYS A 102 5.36 15.22 10.34
CA LYS A 102 6.40 14.26 10.73
C LYS A 102 5.76 12.91 11.00
N ALA A 103 6.01 11.95 10.12
CA ALA A 103 5.73 10.53 10.35
C ALA A 103 7.03 9.81 10.66
N LYS A 104 7.07 9.09 11.79
CA LYS A 104 8.20 8.25 12.18
C LYS A 104 7.99 6.81 11.72
N TYR A 105 8.97 6.21 11.05
CA TYR A 105 8.98 4.77 10.77
C TYR A 105 10.20 4.14 11.44
N ILE A 106 9.98 3.16 12.31
CA ILE A 106 11.06 2.48 13.05
C ILE A 106 11.28 1.13 12.39
N GLY A 107 12.39 1.02 11.65
CA GLY A 107 12.92 -0.28 11.22
C GLY A 107 13.68 -0.96 12.35
N LYS A 108 14.23 -2.16 12.10
CA LYS A 108 14.98 -2.93 13.10
C LYS A 108 16.19 -2.18 13.68
N ASN A 109 16.77 -1.23 12.93
CA ASN A 109 17.97 -0.45 13.31
C ASN A 109 17.95 1.04 12.91
N ASP A 110 17.00 1.48 12.08
CA ASP A 110 16.99 2.83 11.49
C ASP A 110 15.67 3.55 11.77
N GLU A 111 15.77 4.86 12.02
CA GLU A 111 14.62 5.74 12.20
C GLU A 111 14.41 6.55 10.93
N PHE A 112 13.21 6.51 10.35
CA PHE A 112 12.86 7.36 9.22
C PHE A 112 11.93 8.48 9.67
N ILE A 113 12.15 9.68 9.15
CA ILE A 113 11.31 10.84 9.41
C ILE A 113 10.86 11.42 8.08
N PHE A 114 9.55 11.49 7.87
CA PHE A 114 8.99 12.23 6.74
C PHE A 114 8.91 13.73 7.06
N THR A 115 9.29 14.58 6.12
CA THR A 115 9.13 16.03 6.18
C THR A 115 8.65 16.55 4.83
N SER A 116 8.33 17.84 4.75
CA SER A 116 8.14 18.55 3.48
C SER A 116 8.94 19.83 3.47
N LYS A 117 9.50 20.16 2.31
CA LYS A 117 10.26 21.39 2.08
C LYS A 117 10.24 21.74 0.59
N LYS A 118 10.30 23.04 0.27
CA LYS A 118 10.60 23.48 -1.10
C LYS A 118 12.01 23.05 -1.52
N SER A 119 12.10 22.38 -2.67
CA SER A 119 13.36 22.02 -3.33
C SER A 119 13.36 22.54 -4.76
N THR A 120 14.55 22.88 -5.27
CA THR A 120 14.76 23.23 -6.69
C THR A 120 15.06 21.99 -7.54
N SER A 121 15.28 20.84 -6.88
CA SER A 121 15.45 19.55 -7.54
C SER A 121 14.18 19.16 -8.31
N PRO A 122 14.30 18.49 -9.46
CA PRO A 122 13.15 17.89 -10.13
C PRO A 122 12.60 16.66 -9.41
N ALA A 123 13.31 16.09 -8.42
CA ALA A 123 12.81 14.98 -7.61
C ALA A 123 11.57 15.38 -6.80
N PHE A 124 10.61 14.47 -6.62
CA PHE A 124 9.44 14.72 -5.76
C PHE A 124 9.70 14.47 -4.26
N PHE A 125 10.86 13.94 -3.92
CA PHE A 125 11.37 13.85 -2.55
C PHE A 125 12.91 13.83 -2.54
N ASP A 126 13.50 14.20 -1.41
CA ASP A 126 14.93 14.16 -1.11
C ASP A 126 15.22 13.23 0.08
N VAL A 127 16.42 12.64 0.11
CA VAL A 127 16.88 11.73 1.17
C VAL A 127 18.06 12.34 1.90
N PHE A 128 17.96 12.49 3.23
CA PHE A 128 19.04 13.01 4.06
C PHE A 128 19.39 12.04 5.18
N VAL A 129 20.65 11.62 5.25
CA VAL A 129 21.15 10.77 6.34
C VAL A 129 21.71 11.65 7.44
N LYS A 130 21.11 11.59 8.63
CA LYS A 130 21.50 12.31 9.85
C LYS A 130 21.83 11.29 10.95
N GLY A 131 23.03 10.72 10.88
CA GLY A 131 23.45 9.67 11.81
C GLY A 131 22.64 8.39 11.62
N LYS A 132 21.84 8.00 12.62
CA LYS A 132 20.95 6.82 12.58
C LYS A 132 19.54 7.13 12.03
N THR A 133 19.31 8.39 11.68
CA THR A 133 18.02 8.86 11.18
C THR A 133 18.12 9.15 9.70
N ILE A 134 17.16 8.65 8.92
CA ILE A 134 17.02 8.90 7.48
C ILE A 134 15.78 9.79 7.31
N GLU A 135 15.99 11.04 6.92
CA GLU A 135 14.91 11.96 6.61
C GLU A 135 14.51 11.83 5.14
N VAL A 136 13.21 11.66 4.90
CA VAL A 136 12.57 11.66 3.58
C VAL A 136 11.77 12.96 3.45
N SER A 137 12.29 13.91 2.68
CA SER A 137 11.69 15.25 2.56
C SER A 137 10.93 15.41 1.25
N LEU A 138 9.61 15.53 1.30
CA LEU A 138 8.77 15.76 0.12
C LEU A 138 9.01 17.15 -0.46
N ASN A 139 9.13 17.23 -1.79
CA ASN A 139 9.35 18.48 -2.49
C ASN A 139 8.03 19.24 -2.73
N GLU A 140 7.79 20.29 -1.94
CA GLU A 140 6.60 21.16 -2.07
C GLU A 140 6.45 21.84 -3.44
N SER A 141 7.55 22.00 -4.17
CA SER A 141 7.55 22.62 -5.50
C SER A 141 7.18 21.62 -6.61
N HIS A 142 7.07 20.32 -6.30
CA HIS A 142 6.82 19.30 -7.30
C HIS A 142 5.31 19.10 -7.54
N PRO A 143 4.83 18.90 -8.79
CA PRO A 143 3.40 18.70 -9.07
C PRO A 143 2.74 17.53 -8.31
N LEU A 144 3.50 16.45 -8.04
CA LEU A 144 3.04 15.32 -7.21
C LEU A 144 2.78 15.68 -5.73
N PHE A 145 3.26 16.83 -5.25
CA PHE A 145 3.27 17.13 -3.82
C PHE A 145 1.87 17.07 -3.20
N SER A 146 0.85 17.65 -3.84
CA SER A 146 -0.52 17.65 -3.30
C SER A 146 -1.04 16.24 -3.08
N ASN A 147 -0.85 15.35 -4.05
CA ASN A 147 -1.35 13.98 -4.02
C ASN A 147 -0.60 13.14 -2.97
N LEU A 148 0.72 13.31 -2.89
CA LEU A 148 1.54 12.64 -1.87
C LEU A 148 1.21 13.16 -0.48
N ASN A 149 1.08 14.48 -0.31
CA ASN A 149 0.75 15.08 0.98
C ASN A 149 -0.63 14.63 1.47
N GLU A 150 -1.63 14.62 0.59
CA GLU A 150 -2.96 14.11 0.91
C GLU A 150 -2.91 12.63 1.31
N LEU A 151 -2.24 11.80 0.52
CA LEU A 151 -2.18 10.37 0.79
C LEU A 151 -1.41 10.05 2.09
N LEU A 152 -0.29 10.72 2.32
CA LEU A 152 0.64 10.42 3.41
C LEU A 152 0.19 11.02 4.73
N PHE A 153 -0.51 12.15 4.71
CA PHE A 153 -0.72 12.94 5.90
C PHE A 153 -2.16 13.38 6.17
N ASN A 154 -3.02 13.50 5.17
CA ASN A 154 -4.42 13.83 5.45
C ASN A 154 -5.13 12.58 6.00
N SER A 155 -5.60 12.67 7.25
CA SER A 155 -6.54 11.69 7.79
C SER A 155 -7.84 11.82 7.01
N ILE A 156 -8.08 10.88 6.10
CA ILE A 156 -9.37 10.78 5.43
C ILE A 156 -10.40 10.53 6.52
N GLY A 157 -11.17 11.58 6.83
CA GLY A 157 -12.31 11.49 7.72
C GLY A 157 -13.16 10.30 7.32
N ASP A 158 -13.40 9.44 8.30
CA ASP A 158 -14.50 8.50 8.44
C ASP A 158 -15.25 8.11 7.15
N LYS A 159 -15.09 6.83 6.72
CA LYS A 159 -15.96 6.03 5.79
C LYS A 159 -15.35 5.38 4.53
N SER A 160 -14.03 5.40 4.31
CA SER A 160 -13.39 4.57 3.24
C SER A 160 -12.03 3.98 3.69
N HIS A 161 -12.06 3.05 4.65
CA HIS A 161 -10.91 2.83 5.53
C HIS A 161 -9.85 1.82 5.07
N ASN A 162 -10.08 1.00 4.03
CA ASN A 162 -9.11 -0.07 3.67
C ASN A 162 -8.27 0.21 2.41
N ALA A 163 -8.84 0.74 1.34
CA ALA A 163 -8.11 0.95 0.08
C ALA A 163 -7.09 2.10 0.18
N ASN A 164 -7.51 3.24 0.75
CA ASN A 164 -6.62 4.39 0.94
C ASN A 164 -5.52 4.11 1.97
N LEU A 165 -5.80 3.29 2.98
CA LEU A 165 -4.80 2.84 3.95
C LEU A 165 -3.75 1.93 3.29
N MET A 166 -4.15 1.01 2.42
CA MET A 166 -3.21 0.15 1.70
C MET A 166 -2.36 0.94 0.71
N ALA A 167 -2.96 1.87 -0.04
CA ALA A 167 -2.23 2.74 -0.96
C ALA A 167 -1.20 3.61 -0.23
N ARG A 168 -1.62 4.25 0.87
CA ARG A 168 -0.72 5.02 1.76
C ARG A 168 0.45 4.18 2.24
N ARG A 169 0.17 3.03 2.87
CA ARG A 169 1.20 2.11 3.37
C ARG A 169 2.15 1.65 2.27
N THR A 170 1.63 1.41 1.07
CA THR A 170 2.44 0.97 -0.07
C THR A 170 3.39 2.07 -0.50
N ILE A 171 2.92 3.32 -0.61
CA ILE A 171 3.76 4.46 -0.98
C ILE A 171 4.79 4.76 0.11
N ASP A 172 4.38 4.74 1.39
CA ASP A 172 5.31 4.85 2.53
C ASP A 172 6.45 3.83 2.43
N LEU A 173 6.11 2.56 2.24
CA LEU A 173 7.08 1.47 2.13
C LEU A 173 8.02 1.64 0.93
N ILE A 174 7.50 2.06 -0.23
CA ILE A 174 8.33 2.31 -1.41
C ILE A 174 9.34 3.44 -1.15
N MET A 175 8.90 4.54 -0.53
CA MET A 175 9.76 5.68 -0.23
C MET A 175 10.81 5.33 0.83
N VAL A 176 10.42 4.62 1.90
CA VAL A 176 11.35 4.13 2.93
C VAL A 176 12.35 3.14 2.34
N ALA A 177 11.90 2.19 1.52
CA ALA A 177 12.79 1.21 0.88
C ALA A 177 13.81 1.90 -0.03
N TRP A 178 13.39 2.90 -0.80
CA TRP A 178 14.30 3.70 -1.62
C TRP A 178 15.29 4.49 -0.76
N ALA A 179 14.80 5.21 0.26
CA ALA A 179 15.65 6.00 1.14
C ALA A 179 16.71 5.15 1.86
N LYS A 180 16.32 3.93 2.28
CA LYS A 180 17.25 2.94 2.83
C LYS A 180 18.29 2.53 1.81
N HIS A 181 17.86 2.15 0.60
CA HIS A 181 18.76 1.78 -0.49
C HIS A 181 19.78 2.89 -0.82
N GLU A 182 19.32 4.13 -0.96
CA GLU A 182 20.17 5.30 -1.25
C GLU A 182 21.15 5.58 -0.10
N SER A 183 20.70 5.49 1.16
CA SER A 183 21.52 5.72 2.35
C SER A 183 22.66 4.71 2.54
N GLU A 184 22.45 3.47 2.07
CA GLU A 184 23.42 2.38 2.22
C GLU A 184 24.44 2.33 1.07
N GLN A 185 24.26 3.15 0.03
CA GLN A 185 25.25 3.21 -1.05
C GLN A 185 26.57 3.81 -0.54
N PRO A 186 27.72 3.21 -0.90
CA PRO A 186 29.01 3.85 -0.67
C PRO A 186 29.07 5.20 -1.36
N ASP A 187 29.69 6.18 -0.70
CA ASP A 187 29.89 7.51 -1.27
C ASP A 187 30.63 7.43 -2.62
N GLY A 188 30.33 8.40 -3.49
CA GLY A 188 30.83 8.46 -4.85
C GLY A 188 29.85 7.89 -5.87
N VAL A 189 30.37 7.15 -6.85
CA VAL A 189 29.62 6.82 -8.08
C VAL A 189 28.30 6.07 -7.81
N ARG A 190 28.24 5.17 -6.83
CA ARG A 190 27.03 4.39 -6.55
C ARG A 190 25.93 5.24 -5.94
N LYS A 191 26.27 6.06 -4.96
CA LYS A 191 25.33 6.99 -4.32
C LYS A 191 24.85 8.05 -5.30
N ASN A 192 25.74 8.61 -6.11
CA ASN A 192 25.36 9.57 -7.16
C ASN A 192 24.38 8.95 -8.16
N LYS A 193 24.59 7.70 -8.58
CA LYS A 193 23.65 7.00 -9.47
C LYS A 193 22.29 6.74 -8.85
N ALA A 194 22.24 6.43 -7.55
CA ALA A 194 20.97 6.30 -6.84
C ALA A 194 20.24 7.65 -6.79
N GLU A 195 20.95 8.74 -6.46
CA GLU A 195 20.39 10.08 -6.47
C GLU A 195 19.91 10.52 -7.88
N GLU A 196 20.71 10.25 -8.92
CA GLU A 196 20.34 10.52 -10.33
C GLU A 196 19.07 9.76 -10.73
N ALA A 197 18.94 8.49 -10.35
CA ALA A 197 17.75 7.71 -10.62
C ALA A 197 16.50 8.29 -9.94
N ARG A 198 16.63 8.76 -8.68
CA ARG A 198 15.56 9.47 -7.96
C ARG A 198 15.17 10.77 -8.65
N ILE A 199 16.16 11.52 -9.15
CA ILE A 199 15.94 12.75 -9.93
C ILE A 199 15.18 12.43 -11.22
N ASP A 200 15.56 11.38 -11.94
CA ASP A 200 14.91 10.98 -13.18
C ASP A 200 13.48 10.48 -12.96
N TRP A 201 13.21 9.80 -11.84
CA TRP A 201 11.83 9.50 -11.43
C TRP A 201 11.00 10.77 -11.26
N GLY A 202 11.57 11.81 -10.65
CA GLY A 202 10.95 13.12 -10.54
C GLY A 202 10.57 13.74 -11.87
N LYS A 203 11.53 13.80 -12.80
CA LYS A 203 11.30 14.33 -14.15
C LYS A 203 10.21 13.55 -14.88
N ASN A 204 10.31 12.23 -14.91
CA ASN A 204 9.33 11.38 -15.60
C ASN A 204 7.92 11.54 -15.00
N ALA A 205 7.81 11.59 -13.67
CA ALA A 205 6.51 11.79 -13.03
C ALA A 205 5.90 13.15 -13.37
N ARG A 206 6.73 14.21 -13.38
CA ARG A 206 6.31 15.55 -13.81
C ARG A 206 5.82 15.54 -15.25
N ASP A 207 6.57 14.91 -16.15
CA ASP A 207 6.22 14.85 -17.58
C ASP A 207 4.92 14.07 -17.81
N ILE A 208 4.72 12.95 -17.11
CA ILE A 208 3.47 12.18 -17.15
C ILE A 208 2.29 13.06 -16.71
N ILE A 209 2.39 13.76 -15.58
CA ILE A 209 1.32 14.63 -15.07
C ILE A 209 0.98 15.73 -16.07
N PHE A 210 1.99 16.38 -16.66
CA PHE A 210 1.73 17.41 -17.66
C PHE A 210 1.14 16.85 -18.96
N SER A 211 1.51 15.62 -19.34
CA SER A 211 0.90 14.95 -20.49
C SER A 211 -0.57 14.58 -20.26
N GLU A 212 -0.95 14.17 -19.03
CA GLU A 212 -2.35 13.89 -18.68
C GLU A 212 -3.19 15.18 -18.69
N LEU A 213 -2.66 16.28 -18.14
CA LEU A 213 -3.35 17.57 -18.10
C LEU A 213 -3.60 18.21 -19.47
N THR A 214 -2.84 17.82 -20.50
CA THR A 214 -3.01 18.34 -21.86
C THR A 214 -4.00 17.54 -22.69
N GLN A 215 -4.33 16.30 -22.28
CA GLN A 215 -5.35 15.47 -22.95
C GLN A 215 -6.79 15.83 -22.56
N ASP A 216 -6.99 16.57 -21.46
CA ASP A 216 -8.32 17.01 -21.00
C ASP A 216 -8.80 18.33 -21.66
N VAL A 217 -8.06 18.86 -22.64
CA VAL A 217 -8.32 20.17 -23.29
C VAL A 217 -8.69 20.04 -24.79
N GLU A 218 -8.75 18.83 -25.35
CA GLU A 218 -9.24 18.54 -26.72
C GLU A 218 -10.61 17.83 -26.71
#